data_AF-A0A197K0D8-F1
#
_entry.id   AF-A0A197K0D8-F1
#
_cell.length_a   1.000
_cell.length_b   1.000
_cell.length_c   1.000
_cell.angle_alpha   90.00
_cell.angle_beta   90.00
_cell.angle_gamma   90.00
#
_symmetry.space_group_name_H-M   'P 1'
#
loop_
_entity.id
_entity.type
_entity.pdbx_description
1 polymer ?
#
loop_
_entity_poly.entity_id
_entity_poly.type
_entity_poly.pdbx_seq_one_letter_code
_entity_poly.pdbx_strand_id
1 'polypeptide(L)'
;MRRGSSEAYFIDGPAGTGKTFLHSLILSMVRSIRHIALAVAGSGIAELLLQGGRTAHSRFKIPVPTHEDSVCSVNHRSPTAHLLI
;
A
#
# COMPACT_ATOMS: atom_id res chain seq x y z
N MET A 1 13.84 20.72 -0.35
CA MET A 1 12.90 19.61 -0.60
C MET A 1 13.29 18.95 -1.92
N ARG A 2 14.04 17.84 -1.89
CA ARG A 2 14.40 17.13 -3.14
C ARG A 2 13.15 16.38 -3.59
N ARG A 3 12.49 16.84 -4.65
CA ARG A 3 11.49 16.02 -5.33
C ARG A 3 12.24 14.84 -5.95
N GLY A 4 12.14 13.65 -5.35
CA GLY A 4 12.48 12.42 -6.04
C GLY A 4 11.49 12.22 -7.18
N SER A 5 11.93 11.69 -8.33
CA SER A 5 11.03 11.24 -9.38
C SER A 5 10.15 10.12 -8.83
N SER A 6 8.84 10.34 -8.76
CA SER A 6 7.87 9.31 -8.39
C SER A 6 7.51 8.51 -9.64
N GLU A 7 7.88 7.24 -9.68
CA GLU A 7 7.53 6.31 -10.76
C GLU A 7 6.41 5.38 -10.27
N ALA A 8 5.45 5.10 -11.15
CA ALA A 8 4.33 4.21 -10.88
C ALA A 8 4.30 3.10 -11.92
N TYR A 9 4.12 1.86 -11.45
CA TYR A 9 4.05 0.67 -12.30
C TYR A 9 2.73 -0.07 -12.05
N PHE A 10 2.15 -0.60 -13.11
CA PHE A 10 0.98 -1.45 -13.05
C PHE A 10 1.35 -2.87 -13.49
N ILE A 11 1.03 -3.86 -12.67
CA ILE A 11 1.30 -5.26 -12.93
C ILE A 11 -0.04 -5.96 -13.11
N ASP A 12 -0.29 -6.50 -14.30
CA ASP A 12 -1.51 -7.21 -14.63
C ASP A 12 -1.23 -8.57 -15.30
N GLY A 13 -2.22 -9.44 -15.29
CA GLY A 13 -2.18 -10.75 -15.90
C GLY A 13 -3.39 -11.61 -15.49
N PRO A 14 -3.66 -12.70 -16.20
CA PRO A 14 -4.76 -13.61 -15.89
C PRO A 14 -4.76 -14.20 -14.47
N ALA A 15 -5.87 -14.84 -14.08
CA ALA A 15 -5.91 -15.62 -12.85
C ALA A 15 -4.83 -16.73 -12.87
N GLY A 16 -4.22 -17.00 -11.72
CA GLY A 16 -3.20 -18.05 -11.60
C GLY A 16 -1.78 -17.68 -12.05
N THR A 17 -1.53 -16.46 -12.54
CA THR A 17 -0.18 -16.04 -12.99
C THR A 17 0.79 -15.64 -11.87
N GLY A 18 0.42 -15.82 -10.61
CA GLY A 18 1.32 -15.53 -9.48
C GLY A 18 1.53 -14.04 -9.17
N LYS A 19 0.66 -13.13 -9.63
CA LYS A 19 0.75 -11.68 -9.32
C LYS A 19 0.93 -11.40 -7.82
N THR A 20 0.15 -12.07 -6.98
CA THR A 20 0.24 -11.94 -5.52
C THR A 20 1.61 -12.36 -4.99
N PHE A 21 2.17 -13.46 -5.52
CA PHE A 21 3.52 -13.90 -5.18
C PHE A 21 4.55 -12.85 -5.60
N LEU A 22 4.43 -12.30 -6.81
CA LEU A 22 5.32 -11.23 -7.29
C LEU A 22 5.26 -9.98 -6.40
N HIS A 23 4.07 -9.52 -6.01
CA HIS A 23 3.93 -8.41 -5.06
C HIS A 23 4.60 -8.71 -3.71
N SER A 24 4.41 -9.93 -3.18
CA SER A 24 5.04 -10.36 -1.92
C SER A 24 6.58 -10.43 -2.04
N LEU A 25 7.08 -10.89 -3.18
CA LEU A 25 8.52 -10.95 -3.48
C LEU A 25 9.12 -9.54 -3.52
N ILE A 26 8.50 -8.61 -4.25
CA ILE A 26 8.95 -7.21 -4.33
C ILE A 26 8.98 -6.58 -2.93
N LEU A 27 7.91 -6.74 -2.15
CA LEU A 27 7.85 -6.25 -0.77
C LEU A 27 8.99 -6.82 0.09
N SER A 28 9.24 -8.13 -0.02
CA SER A 28 10.30 -8.81 0.73
C SER A 28 11.69 -8.34 0.31
N MET A 29 11.92 -8.14 -0.99
CA MET A 29 13.20 -7.63 -1.50
C MET A 29 13.46 -6.20 -1.05
N VAL A 30 12.48 -5.30 -1.11
CA VAL A 30 12.64 -3.92 -0.62
C VAL A 30 12.94 -3.91 0.89
N ARG A 31 12.26 -4.76 1.66
CA ARG A 31 12.49 -4.86 3.11
C ARG A 31 13.84 -5.51 3.45
N SER A 32 14.32 -6.44 2.64
CA SER A 32 15.62 -7.09 2.86
C SER A 32 16.78 -6.10 2.74
N ILE A 33 16.67 -5.13 1.83
CA ILE A 33 17.60 -4.00 1.71
C ILE A 33 17.29 -2.85 2.69
N ARG A 34 16.55 -3.13 3.78
CA ARG A 34 16.22 -2.21 4.88
C ARG A 34 15.43 -0.96 4.47
N HIS A 35 14.77 -0.98 3.32
CA HIS A 35 13.86 0.10 2.90
C HIS A 35 12.44 -0.13 3.42
N ILE A 36 11.67 0.96 3.49
CA ILE A 36 10.27 0.93 3.92
C ILE A 36 9.41 0.50 2.73
N ALA A 37 8.67 -0.61 2.89
CA ALA A 37 7.69 -1.08 1.90
C ALA A 37 6.31 -1.23 2.54
N LEU A 38 5.37 -0.37 2.12
CA LEU A 38 3.98 -0.41 2.57
C LEU A 38 3.15 -1.32 1.67
N ALA A 39 2.71 -2.45 2.22
CA ALA A 39 1.75 -3.32 1.56
C ALA A 39 0.33 -2.79 1.81
N VAL A 40 -0.42 -2.53 0.74
CA VAL A 40 -1.79 -2.03 0.78
C VAL A 40 -2.67 -2.83 -0.16
N ALA A 41 -3.82 -3.29 0.32
CA ALA A 41 -4.78 -4.07 -0.46
C ALA A 41 -6.18 -3.42 -0.46
N GLY A 42 -6.97 -3.67 -1.52
CA GLY A 42 -8.35 -3.17 -1.59
C GLY A 42 -9.34 -3.92 -0.70
N SER A 43 -9.10 -5.21 -0.44
CA SER A 43 -9.97 -6.07 0.37
C SER A 43 -9.21 -6.71 1.53
N GLY A 44 -9.93 -7.14 2.57
CA GLY A 44 -9.34 -7.83 3.72
C GLY A 44 -8.70 -9.16 3.34
N ILE A 45 -9.27 -9.91 2.39
CA ILE A 45 -8.67 -11.17 1.92
C ILE A 45 -7.36 -10.93 1.19
N ALA A 46 -7.30 -9.89 0.34
CA ALA A 46 -6.09 -9.54 -0.38
C ALA A 46 -4.97 -9.03 0.55
N GLU A 47 -5.33 -8.37 1.66
CA GLU A 47 -4.38 -7.98 2.71
C GLU A 47 -3.64 -9.19 3.30
N LEU A 48 -4.36 -10.27 3.61
CA LEU A 48 -3.79 -11.47 4.24
C LEU A 48 -2.72 -12.14 3.39
N LEU A 49 -2.76 -11.94 2.07
CA LEU A 49 -1.80 -12.51 1.14
C LEU A 49 -0.50 -11.68 1.04
N LEU A 50 -0.47 -10.48 1.61
CA LEU A 50 0.70 -9.60 1.62
C LEU A 50 1.26 -9.54 3.04
N GLN A 51 2.54 -9.88 3.21
CA GLN A 51 3.17 -9.84 4.53
C GLN A 51 3.13 -8.41 5.11
N GLY A 52 2.57 -8.25 6.31
CA GLY A 52 2.38 -6.93 6.93
C GLY A 52 1.45 -6.01 6.12
N GLY A 53 0.58 -6.61 5.31
CA GLY A 53 -0.49 -5.93 4.59
C GLY A 53 -1.39 -5.13 5.52
N ARG A 54 -2.01 -4.10 4.94
CA ARG A 54 -3.18 -3.41 5.51
C ARG A 54 -4.16 -3.11 4.38
N THR A 55 -5.46 -3.15 4.65
CA THR A 55 -6.43 -2.60 3.70
C THR A 55 -6.19 -1.11 3.47
N ALA A 56 -6.54 -0.59 2.28
CA ALA A 56 -6.50 0.85 1.99
C ALA A 56 -7.28 1.67 3.04
N HIS A 57 -8.43 1.15 3.46
CA HIS A 57 -9.26 1.74 4.51
C HIS A 57 -8.50 1.93 5.82
N SER A 58 -7.81 0.89 6.30
CA SER A 58 -7.07 0.98 7.57
C SER A 58 -5.74 1.74 7.42
N ARG A 59 -5.04 1.63 6.29
CA ARG A 59 -3.76 2.32 6.04
C ARG A 59 -3.94 3.83 5.94
N PHE A 60 -4.93 4.27 5.16
CA PHE A 60 -5.16 5.69 4.85
C PHE A 60 -6.30 6.29 5.67
N LYS A 61 -6.92 5.52 6.59
CA LYS A 61 -8.07 5.96 7.38
C LYS A 61 -9.20 6.51 6.49
N ILE A 62 -9.52 5.76 5.44
CA ILE A 62 -10.65 6.06 4.55
C ILE A 62 -11.94 5.78 5.33
N PRO A 63 -12.87 6.74 5.42
CA PRO A 63 -14.13 6.53 6.13
C PRO A 63 -14.96 5.42 5.47
N VAL A 64 -15.77 4.73 6.28
CA VAL A 64 -16.75 3.74 5.82
C VAL A 64 -18.07 4.07 6.52
N PRO A 65 -19.16 4.43 5.81
CA PRO A 65 -19.27 4.50 4.35
C PRO A 65 -18.43 5.63 3.72
N THR A 66 -18.02 5.43 2.47
CA THR A 66 -17.30 6.42 1.65
C THR A 66 -18.30 7.17 0.76
N HIS A 67 -18.18 8.48 0.71
CA HIS A 67 -18.96 9.40 -0.13
C HIS A 67 -18.03 10.18 -1.08
N GLU A 68 -18.58 10.88 -2.07
CA GLU A 68 -17.79 11.64 -3.07
C GLU A 68 -16.85 12.68 -2.41
N ASP A 69 -17.29 13.31 -1.33
CA ASP A 69 -16.51 14.30 -0.58
C ASP A 69 -15.66 13.68 0.56
N SER A 70 -15.58 12.35 0.62
CA SER A 70 -14.80 11.68 1.66
C SER A 70 -13.30 11.86 1.46
N VAL A 71 -12.64 12.27 2.54
CA VAL A 71 -11.18 12.45 2.57
C VAL A 71 -10.53 11.51 3.57
N CYS A 72 -9.34 11.04 3.23
CA CYS A 72 -8.49 10.24 4.12
C CYS A 72 -8.11 11.06 5.37
N SER A 73 -8.39 10.55 6.57
CA SER A 73 -8.16 11.28 7.83
C SER A 73 -6.74 11.10 8.41
N VAL A 74 -5.72 11.06 7.55
CA VAL A 74 -4.31 10.97 7.97
C VAL A 74 -3.80 12.35 8.40
N ASN A 75 -3.54 12.53 9.69
CA ASN A 75 -2.92 13.75 10.20
C ASN A 75 -1.47 13.85 9.67
N HIS A 76 -1.10 14.99 9.07
CA HIS A 76 0.23 15.25 8.51
C HIS A 76 1.40 15.09 9.53
N ARG A 77 1.13 15.23 10.83
CA ARG A 77 2.12 15.03 11.90
C ARG A 77 2.13 13.61 12.46
N SER A 78 1.26 12.74 11.96
CA SER A 78 1.19 11.36 12.45
C SER A 78 2.39 10.55 11.98
N PRO A 79 2.77 9.50 12.73
CA PRO A 79 3.78 8.54 12.26
C PRO A 79 3.42 7.91 10.91
N THR A 80 2.12 7.68 10.66
CA THR A 80 1.64 7.16 9.38
C THR A 80 1.94 8.12 8.24
N ALA A 81 1.75 9.43 8.44
CA ALA A 81 2.04 10.42 7.40
C ALA A 81 3.52 10.36 6.99
N HIS A 82 4.44 10.22 7.93
CA HIS A 82 5.88 10.09 7.64
C HIS A 82 6.24 8.89 6.77
N LEU A 83 5.36 7.89 6.64
CA LEU A 83 5.56 6.75 5.75
C LEU A 83 5.05 7.00 4.32
N LEU A 84 4.34 8.10 4.10
CA LEU A 84 3.66 8.45 2.83
C LEU A 84 4.33 9.61 2.07
N ILE A 85 5.36 10.24 2.65
CA ILE A 85 6.05 11.45 2.15
C ILE A 85 7.51 11.18 1.81
#